data_AF-A0A0A0DM85-F1
#
_entry.id   AF-A0A0A0DM85-F1
#
_cell.length_a   1.000
_cell.length_b   1.000
_cell.length_c   1.000
_cell.angle_alpha   90.00
_cell.angle_beta   90.00
_cell.angle_gamma   90.00
#
_symmetry.space_group_name_H-M   'P 1'
#
loop_
_entity.id
_entity.type
_entity.pdbx_description
1 polymer ?
#
loop_
_entity_poly.entity_id
_entity_poly.type
_entity_poly.pdbx_seq_one_letter_code
_entity_poly.pdbx_strand_id
1 'polypeptide(L)'
;MTTSLPRRRVLAQSLAAAGLMAAPGLPPLLAAESLLVSNVTQLYSVRVARIASPHTAADVAKALAAWPGKVAVGGGRYSMGGQVAIADGLHIDN
;
A
#
# COMPACT_ATOMS: atom_id res chain seq x y z
N MET A 1 -37.35 -31.33 -16.32
CA MET A 1 -37.26 -31.79 -14.92
C MET A 1 -36.54 -30.73 -14.10
N THR A 2 -37.27 -29.85 -13.42
CA THR A 2 -36.70 -28.86 -12.49
C THR A 2 -36.62 -29.47 -11.10
N THR A 3 -35.42 -29.88 -10.69
CA THR A 3 -35.20 -30.33 -9.31
C THR A 3 -35.25 -29.11 -8.38
N SER A 4 -36.42 -28.91 -7.76
CA SER A 4 -36.60 -27.91 -6.70
C SER A 4 -35.60 -28.17 -5.59
N LEU A 5 -34.71 -27.20 -5.31
CA LEU A 5 -33.82 -27.28 -4.16
C LEU A 5 -34.66 -27.31 -2.87
N PRO A 6 -34.36 -28.19 -1.91
CA PRO A 6 -35.08 -28.21 -0.64
C PRO A 6 -34.85 -26.89 0.11
N ARG A 7 -35.91 -26.33 0.72
CA ARG A 7 -35.88 -25.02 1.41
C ARG A 7 -34.72 -24.88 2.40
N ARG A 8 -34.33 -25.98 3.07
CA ARG A 8 -33.17 -26.01 3.98
C ARG A 8 -31.84 -25.70 3.28
N ARG A 9 -31.66 -26.19 2.05
CA ARG A 9 -30.44 -25.93 1.26
C ARG A 9 -30.38 -24.47 0.83
N VAL A 10 -31.52 -23.92 0.39
CA VAL A 10 -31.61 -22.50 0.02
C VAL A 10 -31.26 -21.63 1.22
N LEU A 11 -31.86 -21.90 2.40
CA LEU A 11 -31.57 -21.14 3.62
C LEU A 11 -30.10 -21.27 4.05
N ALA A 12 -29.54 -22.48 4.05
CA ALA A 12 -28.15 -22.71 4.42
C ALA A 12 -27.17 -22.00 3.47
N GLN A 13 -27.45 -22.02 2.16
CA GLN A 13 -26.65 -21.31 1.15
C GLN A 13 -26.76 -19.79 1.32
N SER A 14 -27.96 -19.29 1.62
CA SER A 14 -28.21 -17.86 1.86
C SER A 14 -27.44 -17.34 3.07
N LEU A 15 -27.47 -18.10 4.18
CA LEU A 15 -26.75 -17.76 5.41
C LEU A 15 -25.23 -17.84 5.22
N ALA A 16 -24.73 -18.85 4.51
CA ALA A 16 -23.31 -18.96 4.20
C ALA A 16 -22.82 -17.80 3.31
N ALA A 17 -23.59 -17.42 2.29
CA ALA A 17 -23.27 -16.28 1.43
C ALA A 17 -23.30 -14.96 2.21
N ALA A 18 -24.32 -14.74 3.05
CA ALA A 18 -24.40 -13.56 3.91
C ALA A 18 -23.22 -13.49 4.89
N GLY A 19 -22.82 -14.63 5.47
CA GLY A 19 -21.65 -14.73 6.34
C GLY A 19 -20.34 -14.36 5.65
N LEU A 20 -20.14 -14.78 4.40
CA LEU A 20 -18.97 -14.38 3.61
C LEU A 20 -18.93 -12.87 3.33
N MET A 21 -20.07 -12.24 3.07
CA MET A 21 -20.16 -10.81 2.75
C MET A 21 -20.08 -9.91 3.99
N ALA A 22 -20.54 -10.40 5.14
CA ALA A 22 -20.59 -9.64 6.39
C ALA A 22 -19.38 -9.87 7.30
N ALA A 23 -18.47 -10.79 6.97
CA ALA A 23 -17.31 -11.08 7.78
C ALA A 23 -16.35 -9.86 7.85
N PRO A 24 -16.21 -9.21 9.00
CA PRO A 24 -15.19 -8.17 9.16
C PRO A 24 -13.82 -8.85 9.23
N GLY A 25 -12.83 -8.31 8.51
CA GLY A 25 -11.44 -8.78 8.61
C GLY A 25 -10.93 -9.62 7.45
N LEU A 26 -11.62 -9.69 6.32
CA LEU A 26 -10.91 -9.99 5.07
C LEU A 26 -9.88 -8.87 4.86
N PRO A 27 -8.56 -9.17 4.87
CA PRO A 27 -7.59 -8.17 4.46
C PRO A 27 -8.00 -7.73 3.05
N PRO A 28 -7.93 -6.43 2.74
CA PRO A 28 -8.22 -5.99 1.39
C PRO A 28 -7.25 -6.71 0.44
N LEU A 29 -7.74 -7.77 -0.21
CA LEU A 29 -6.98 -8.59 -1.16
C LEU A 29 -6.48 -7.77 -2.36
N LEU A 30 -7.04 -6.57 -2.53
CA LEU A 30 -6.74 -5.59 -3.56
C LEU A 30 -6.20 -4.26 -3.00
N ALA A 31 -5.93 -4.14 -1.69
CA ALA A 31 -5.27 -2.93 -1.21
C ALA A 31 -3.87 -2.88 -1.80
N ALA A 32 -3.57 -1.75 -2.47
CA ALA A 32 -2.22 -1.44 -2.86
C ALA A 32 -1.31 -1.51 -1.64
N GLU A 33 -0.17 -2.16 -1.80
CA GLU A 33 0.85 -2.26 -0.77
C GLU A 33 1.16 -0.86 -0.23
N SER A 34 1.15 -0.71 1.09
CA SER A 34 1.49 0.57 1.69
C SER A 34 2.98 0.81 1.53
N LEU A 35 3.36 1.74 0.65
CA LEU A 35 4.76 2.17 0.54
C LEU A 35 5.12 2.97 1.79
N LEU A 36 5.71 2.28 2.76
CA LEU A 36 6.16 2.86 4.03
C LEU A 36 7.68 2.99 4.03
N VAL A 37 8.17 4.19 4.34
CA VAL A 37 9.60 4.44 4.54
C VAL A 37 9.81 4.71 6.02
N SER A 38 10.56 3.82 6.67
CA SER A 38 10.96 3.95 8.07
C SER A 38 12.36 4.54 8.18
N ASN A 39 12.56 5.39 9.19
CA ASN A 39 13.90 5.79 9.60
C ASN A 39 14.65 4.62 10.29
N VAL A 40 15.95 4.79 10.57
CA VAL A 40 16.79 3.74 11.15
C VAL A 40 16.28 3.21 12.50
N THR A 41 15.66 4.06 13.32
CA THR A 41 15.10 3.65 14.62
C THR A 41 13.74 2.96 14.51
N GLN A 42 13.13 2.97 13.31
CA GLN A 42 11.78 2.49 13.03
C GLN A 42 10.64 3.16 13.83
N LEU A 43 10.96 4.15 14.67
CA LEU A 43 9.95 4.89 15.44
C LEU A 43 9.10 5.79 14.57
N TYR A 44 9.62 6.21 13.41
CA TYR A 44 8.92 7.08 12.47
C TYR A 44 8.87 6.44 11.10
N SER A 45 7.65 6.09 10.67
CA SER A 45 7.36 5.57 9.35
C SER A 45 6.43 6.52 8.62
N VAL A 46 6.80 6.87 7.39
CA VAL A 46 6.03 7.79 6.54
C VAL A 46 5.52 7.01 5.35
N ARG A 47 4.22 7.16 5.07
CA ARG A 47 3.61 6.64 3.84
C ARG A 47 3.95 7.55 2.67
N VAL A 48 4.57 7.01 1.65
CA VAL A 48 4.93 7.71 0.42
C VAL A 48 4.01 7.27 -0.71
N ALA A 49 3.93 8.08 -1.77
CA ALA A 49 3.15 7.73 -2.96
C ALA A 49 3.96 6.86 -3.94
N ARG A 50 5.28 7.02 -3.97
CA ARG A 50 6.19 6.25 -4.83
C ARG A 50 7.59 6.17 -4.24
N ILE A 51 8.27 5.06 -4.48
CA ILE A 51 9.71 4.89 -4.24
C ILE A 51 10.39 4.72 -5.60
N ALA A 52 11.49 5.43 -5.85
CA ALA A 52 12.36 5.24 -7.00
C ALA A 52 13.78 4.91 -6.55
N SER A 53 14.40 3.95 -7.22
CA SER A 53 15.78 3.52 -6.97
C SER A 53 16.67 3.78 -8.19
N PRO A 54 17.19 5.01 -8.34
CA PRO A 54 17.93 5.44 -9.53
C PRO A 54 19.43 5.15 -9.43
N HIS A 55 20.00 4.44 -10.39
CA HIS A 55 21.43 4.13 -10.40
C HIS A 55 22.30 5.22 -11.01
N THR A 56 21.71 6.21 -11.69
CA THR A 56 22.43 7.33 -12.32
C THR A 56 21.79 8.68 -12.01
N ALA A 57 22.56 9.75 -12.18
CA ALA A 57 22.02 11.11 -12.08
C ALA A 57 20.93 11.40 -13.14
N ALA A 58 21.03 10.77 -14.31
CA ALA A 58 20.01 10.88 -15.35
C ALA A 58 18.68 10.25 -14.92
N ASP A 59 18.72 9.12 -14.20
CA ASP A 59 17.53 8.47 -13.65
C ASP A 59 16.87 9.35 -12.59
N VAL A 60 17.66 10.02 -11.73
CA VAL A 60 17.16 11.01 -10.77
C VAL A 60 16.45 12.14 -11.51
N ALA A 61 17.10 12.75 -12.51
CA ALA A 61 16.51 13.85 -13.29
C ALA A 61 15.20 13.43 -13.97
N LYS A 62 15.15 12.22 -14.54
CA LYS A 62 13.94 11.65 -15.14
C LYS A 62 12.83 11.44 -14.11
N ALA A 63 13.16 10.91 -12.93
CA ALA A 63 12.18 10.68 -11.86
C ALA A 63 11.59 12.01 -11.33
N LEU A 64 12.44 13.02 -11.16
CA LEU A 64 12.01 14.37 -10.77
C LEU A 64 11.12 15.01 -11.83
N ALA A 65 11.50 14.94 -13.11
CA ALA A 65 10.71 15.50 -14.20
C ALA A 65 9.34 14.85 -14.35
N ALA A 66 9.22 13.57 -14.01
CA ALA A 66 7.97 12.81 -14.07
C ALA A 66 7.08 12.95 -12.81
N TRP A 67 7.53 13.69 -11.79
CA TRP A 67 6.82 13.81 -10.52
C TRP A 67 6.42 15.25 -10.21
N PRO A 68 5.12 15.59 -10.16
CA PRO A 68 4.66 16.97 -9.96
C PRO A 68 4.66 17.40 -8.49
N GLY A 69 4.95 16.51 -7.55
CA GLY A 69 4.78 16.71 -6.12
C GLY A 69 6.08 16.88 -5.34
N LYS A 70 5.96 16.84 -4.02
CA LYS A 70 7.12 16.89 -3.12
C LYS A 70 7.98 15.63 -3.27
N VAL A 71 9.28 15.80 -3.05
CA VAL A 71 10.29 14.74 -3.16
C VAL A 71 11.12 14.72 -1.89
N ALA A 72 11.48 13.53 -1.43
CA ALA A 72 12.43 13.30 -0.33
C ALA A 72 13.51 12.30 -0.77
N VAL A 73 14.73 12.43 -0.23
CA VAL A 73 15.87 11.55 -0.53
C VAL A 73 16.29 10.81 0.74
N GLY A 74 16.35 9.48 0.69
CA GLY A 74 16.54 8.64 1.88
C GLY A 74 17.94 8.64 2.48
N GLY A 75 18.99 8.64 1.65
CA GLY A 75 20.38 8.51 2.12
C GLY A 75 20.56 7.35 3.11
N GLY A 76 21.35 7.54 4.17
CA GLY A 76 21.53 6.54 5.25
C GLY A 76 20.40 6.46 6.28
N ARG A 77 19.31 7.23 6.11
CA ARG A 77 18.11 7.21 6.98
C ARG A 77 18.33 7.48 8.47
N TYR A 78 19.44 8.14 8.84
CA TYR A 78 19.79 8.48 10.23
C TYR A 78 18.98 9.65 10.83
N SER A 79 18.14 10.34 10.03
CA SER A 79 17.32 11.43 10.55
C SER A 79 16.20 10.89 11.45
N MET A 80 16.19 11.32 12.71
CA MET A 80 15.35 10.73 13.77
C MET A 80 13.92 11.25 13.84
N GLY A 81 13.55 12.28 13.08
CA GLY A 81 12.24 12.97 13.16
C GLY A 81 11.40 12.88 11.88
N GLY A 82 11.59 11.85 11.06
CA GLY A 82 10.80 11.63 9.83
C GLY A 82 11.26 12.46 8.62
N GLN A 83 12.36 13.20 8.69
CA GLN A 83 12.89 14.01 7.58
C GLN A 83 13.32 13.18 6.35
N VAL A 84 13.45 11.86 6.53
CA VAL A 84 13.88 10.88 5.51
C VAL A 84 12.84 10.72 4.40
N ALA A 85 11.56 10.97 4.68
CA ALA A 85 10.47 10.75 3.74
C ALA A 85 9.39 11.83 3.87
N ILE A 86 8.58 11.97 2.82
CA ILE A 86 7.50 12.95 2.81
C ILE A 86 6.18 12.29 2.43
N ALA A 87 5.13 12.61 3.20
CA ALA A 87 3.80 12.05 2.99
C ALA A 87 3.33 12.29 1.56
N ASP A 88 2.84 11.22 0.92
CA ASP A 88 2.30 11.20 -0.44
C ASP A 88 3.27 11.73 -1.52
N GLY A 89 4.56 11.84 -1.22
CA GLY A 89 5.58 12.28 -2.16
C GLY A 89 6.33 11.13 -2.82
N LEU A 90 7.30 11.53 -3.65
CA LEU A 90 8.29 10.62 -4.23
C LEU A 90 9.46 10.48 -3.26
N HIS A 91 9.82 9.24 -2.94
CA HIS A 91 11.01 8.92 -2.19
C HIS A 91 12.10 8.37 -3.12
N ILE A 92 13.28 8.97 -3.10
CA ILE A 92 14.45 8.49 -3.83
C ILE A 92 15.33 7.69 -2.86
N ASP A 93 15.58 6.43 -3.18
CA ASP A 93 16.33 5.50 -2.32
C ASP A 93 17.24 4.61 -3.19
N ASN A 94 18.55 4.68 -2.98
CA ASN A 94 19.55 4.04 -3.85
C ASN A 94 20.24 2.86 -3.16
#